data_AF-A0A523DBQ2-F1
#
_entry.id   AF-A0A523DBQ2-F1
#
_cell.length_a   1.000
_cell.length_b   1.000
_cell.length_c   1.000
_cell.angle_alpha   90.00
_cell.angle_beta   90.00
_cell.angle_gamma   90.00
#
_symmetry.space_group_name_H-M   'P 1'
#
loop_
_entity.id
_entity.type
_entity.pdbx_description
1 polymer ?
#
loop_
_entity_poly.entity_id
_entity_poly.type
_entity_poly.pdbx_seq_one_letter_code
_entity_poly.pdbx_strand_id
1 'polypeptide(L)' 'MEKAKLEVLLEEHHASAYTWALHCCHGNQEEAKDVLQTVYLTILEGKAEFSNLSSFKTWLFSLIRK' A
#
# COMPACT_ATOMS: atom_id res chain seq x y z
N MET A 1 0.09 -8.26 -13.13
CA MET A 1 0.07 -9.33 -12.09
C MET A 1 -1.40 -9.70 -11.85
N GLU A 2 -1.72 -10.95 -11.54
CA GLU A 2 -3.12 -11.34 -11.27
C GLU A 2 -3.63 -10.71 -9.96
N LYS A 3 -4.90 -10.28 -9.94
CA LYS A 3 -5.51 -9.60 -8.78
C LYS A 3 -5.40 -10.41 -7.49
N ALA A 4 -5.68 -11.71 -7.55
CA ALA A 4 -5.59 -12.61 -6.39
C ALA A 4 -4.19 -12.61 -5.75
N LYS A 5 -3.14 -12.55 -6.58
CA LYS A 5 -1.76 -12.47 -6.09
C LYS A 5 -1.46 -11.11 -5.44
N LEU A 6 -2.03 -10.03 -5.95
CA LEU A 6 -1.89 -8.70 -5.35
C LEU A 6 -2.59 -8.65 -3.98
N GLU A 7 -3.79 -9.23 -3.86
CA GLU A 7 -4.53 -9.28 -2.59
C GLU A 7 -3.72 -9.99 -1.49
N VAL A 8 -3.10 -11.13 -1.80
CA VAL A 8 -2.22 -11.85 -0.87
C VAL A 8 -1.01 -11.01 -0.46
N LEU A 9 -0.34 -10.35 -1.42
CA LEU A 9 0.82 -9.50 -1.11
C LEU A 9 0.45 -8.26 -0.28
N LEU A 10 -0.73 -7.67 -0.52
CA LEU A 10 -1.24 -6.56 0.27
C LEU A 10 -1.55 -7.00 1.70
N GLU A 11 -2.18 -8.17 1.88
CA GLU A 11 -2.46 -8.74 3.20
C GLU A 11 -1.17 -9.04 3.97
N GLU A 12 -0.20 -9.71 3.33
CA GLU A 12 1.10 -10.05 3.95
C GLU A 12 1.84 -8.81 4.47
N HIS A 13 1.74 -7.69 3.74
CA HIS A 13 2.43 -6.45 4.10
C HIS A 13 1.55 -5.44 4.84
N HIS A 14 0.29 -5.76 5.13
CA HIS A 14 -0.69 -4.82 5.67
C HIS A 14 -0.22 -4.18 6.99
N ALA A 15 0.24 -4.98 7.95
CA ALA A 15 0.69 -4.47 9.25
C ALA A 15 1.87 -3.49 9.13
N SER A 16 2.82 -3.80 8.22
CA SER A 16 3.97 -2.93 7.95
C SER A 16 3.54 -1.65 7.23
N ALA A 17 2.61 -1.77 6.28
CA ALA A 17 2.06 -0.65 5.52
C ALA A 17 1.24 0.30 6.40
N TYR A 18 0.45 -0.22 7.34
CA TYR A 18 -0.31 0.55 8.32
C TYR A 18 0.59 1.32 9.28
N THR A 19 1.63 0.67 9.80
CA THR A 19 2.63 1.35 10.64
C THR A 19 3.31 2.50 9.89
N TRP A 20 3.63 2.29 8.60
CA TRP A 20 4.21 3.33 7.77
C TRP A 20 3.24 4.48 7.47
N ALA A 21 1.98 4.17 7.14
CA ALA A 21 0.94 5.16 6.93
C ALA A 21 0.70 6.01 8.20
N LEU A 22 0.65 5.38 9.37
CA LEU A 22 0.54 6.11 10.65
C LEU A 22 1.70 7.08 10.86
N HIS A 23 2.92 6.67 10.53
CA HIS A 23 4.08 7.55 10.61
C HIS A 23 3.96 8.74 9.64
N CYS A 24 3.49 8.52 8.41
CA CYS A 24 3.23 9.59 7.44
C CYS A 24 2.11 10.54 7.88
N CYS A 25 1.09 10.01 8.55
CA CYS A 25 -0.09 10.76 9.02
C CYS A 25 0.08 11.34 10.44
N HIS A 26 1.31 11.47 10.95
CA HIS A 26 1.60 12.02 12.29
C HIS A 26 0.84 11.31 13.43
N GLY A 27 0.56 10.02 13.28
CA GLY A 27 -0.21 9.22 14.24
C GLY A 27 -1.73 9.32 14.10
N ASN A 28 -2.24 10.09 13.14
CA ASN A 28 -3.68 10.13 12.84
C ASN A 28 -4.13 8.80 12.22
N GLN A 29 -4.90 8.04 13.01
CA GLN A 29 -5.36 6.71 12.61
C GLN A 29 -6.42 6.75 11.50
N GLU A 30 -7.27 7.77 11.49
CA GLU A 30 -8.33 7.89 10.47
C GLU A 30 -7.71 8.23 9.11
N GLU A 31 -6.80 9.20 9.09
CA GLU A 31 -6.07 9.57 7.88
C GLU A 31 -5.21 8.40 7.35
N ALA A 32 -4.51 7.67 8.23
CA ALA A 32 -3.71 6.53 7.82
C ALA A 32 -4.53 5.39 7.19
N LYS A 33 -5.75 5.15 7.70
CA LYS A 33 -6.68 4.16 7.13
C LYS A 33 -7.18 4.60 5.77
N ASP A 34 -7.52 5.87 5.60
CA ASP A 34 -7.99 6.44 4.33
C ASP A 34 -6.91 6.39 3.25
N VAL A 35 -5.67 6.75 3.60
CA VAL A 35 -4.50 6.62 2.72
C VAL A 35 -4.31 5.18 2.28
N LEU A 36 -4.34 4.22 3.20
CA LEU A 36 -4.18 2.81 2.86
C LEU A 36 -5.29 2.30 1.95
N GLN A 37 -6.54 2.64 2.26
CA GLN A 37 -7.69 2.24 1.46
C GLN A 37 -7.57 2.79 0.03
N THR A 38 -7.21 4.07 -0.11
CA THR A 38 -6.99 4.73 -1.41
C THR A 38 -5.86 4.08 -2.20
N VAL A 39 -4.72 3.79 -1.56
CA VAL A 39 -3.58 3.11 -2.19
C VAL A 39 -3.99 1.70 -2.64
N TYR A 40 -4.68 0.93 -1.81
CA TYR A 40 -5.10 -0.43 -2.16
C TYR A 40 -6.09 -0.45 -3.32
N LEU A 41 -7.07 0.45 -3.33
CA LEU A 41 -7.98 0.64 -4.46
C LEU A 41 -7.22 0.96 -5.74
N THR A 42 -6.28 1.90 -5.68
CA THR A 42 -5.44 2.29 -6.82
C THR A 42 -4.67 1.09 -7.40
N ILE A 43 -4.13 0.23 -6.54
CA ILE A 43 -3.40 -0.99 -6.96
C ILE A 43 -4.36 -2.02 -7.57
N LEU A 44 -5.48 -2.31 -6.91
CA LEU A 44 -6.44 -3.34 -7.34
C LEU A 44 -7.22 -2.93 -8.59
N GLU A 45 -7.42 -1.63 -8.83
CA GLU A 45 -7.97 -1.10 -10.08
C GLU A 45 -6.94 -1.06 -11.22
N GLY A 46 -5.66 -1.38 -10.96
CA GLY A 46 -4.59 -1.36 -11.96
C GLY A 46 -4.10 0.05 -12.33
N LYS A 47 -4.49 1.09 -11.57
CA LYS A 47 -4.01 2.47 -11.76
C LYS A 47 -2.54 2.64 -11.34
N ALA A 48 -2.06 1.76 -10.46
CA ALA A 48 -0.65 1.66 -10.10
C ALA A 48 -0.14 0.23 -10.35
N GLU A 49 0.78 0.09 -11.31
CA GLU A 49 1.33 -1.20 -11.69
C GLU A 49 2.70 -1.44 -11.05
N PHE A 50 2.90 -2.62 -10.49
CA PHE A 50 4.18 -3.02 -9.92
C PHE A 50 5.13 -3.52 -11.02
N SER A 51 6.19 -2.76 -11.31
CA SER A 51 7.15 -3.04 -12.40
C SER A 51 8.37 -3.88 -12.00
N ASN A 52 8.38 -4.52 -10.82
CA ASN A 52 9.47 -5.37 -10.30
C ASN A 52 10.88 -4.73 -10.25
N LEU A 53 10.97 -3.40 -10.28
CA LEU A 53 12.22 -2.63 -10.15
C LEU A 53 12.72 -2.57 -8.69
N SER A 54 11.88 -2.97 -7.74
CA SER A 54 12.17 -3.04 -6.31
C SER A 54 11.30 -4.12 -5.67
N SER A 55 11.51 -4.41 -4.38
CA SER A 55 10.60 -5.30 -3.64
C SER A 55 9.20 -4.68 -3.56
N PHE A 56 8.16 -5.53 -3.56
CA PHE A 56 6.77 -5.07 -3.48
C PHE A 56 6.53 -4.16 -2.27
N LYS A 57 7.08 -4.50 -1.09
CA LYS A 57 7.03 -3.67 0.12
C LYS A 57 7.58 -2.25 -0.09
N THR A 58 8.75 -2.13 -0.73
CA THR A 58 9.40 -0.84 -0.99
C THR A 58 8.57 0.02 -1.94
N TRP A 59 8.04 -0.60 -2.99
CA TRP A 59 7.14 0.05 -3.92
C TRP A 59 5.85 0.52 -3.24
N LEU A 60 5.22 -0.35 -2.44
CA LEU A 60 4.02 -0.03 -1.67
C LEU A 60 4.24 1.16 -0.72
N PHE A 61 5.36 1.19 0.00
CA PHE A 61 5.69 2.28 0.91
C PHE A 61 5.91 3.61 0.18
N SER A 62 6.42 3.54 -1.05
CA SER A 62 6.60 4.71 -1.91
C SER A 62 5.26 5.28 -2.38
N LEU A 63 4.23 4.45 -2.55
CA LEU A 63 2.86 4.90 -2.84
C LEU A 63 2.19 5.54 -1.62
N ILE A 64 2.37 4.99 -0.43
CA ILE A 64 1.79 5.51 0.82
C ILE A 64 2.36 6.89 1.20
N ARG A 65 3.63 7.16 0.85
CA ARG A 65 4.29 8.44 1.16
C ARG A 65 3.90 9.58 0.21
N LYS A 66 3.24 9.27 -0.91
CA LYS A 66 2.90 10.25 -1.95
C LYS A 66 1.56 10.91 -1.66
#